data_AF-A0A1U7CL30-F1
#
_entry.id   AF-A0A1U7CL30-F1
#
_cell.length_a   1.000
_cell.length_b   1.000
_cell.length_c   1.000
_cell.angle_alpha   90.00
_cell.angle_beta   90.00
_cell.angle_gamma   90.00
#
_symmetry.space_group_name_H-M   'P 1'
#
loop_
_entity.id
_entity.type
_entity.pdbx_description
1 polymer ?
#
loop_
_entity_poly.entity_id
_entity_poly.type
_entity_poly.pdbx_seq_one_letter_code
_entity_poly.pdbx_strand_id
1 'polypeptide(L)'
;MLRIAIGWHFLTEGLEKYDSTLHGTQPFSAEIYLRNANGPFAPYFRGMLPDVNGLALLDPDRLKAGWAAEVERIGRHYDFDEEQEIRAKKLLEESETWADYWFNNHDNDELRRKYYRDLAAVQAVERNPKAMSFERERAWEGRRTVDVDRRTVTGPLVARGKQLEEWVVGIATAEQKNALLSRFDYGFIKSALAPLGLDDDFDAWRVRRATYHPPSTTLDFANSLTMYGLILMGACLILGLFTPFSSLCAAAFLAMIYLSMPPWPGTPPNPKAEGHYWIVNKNLIELIACLLIASTASGHWFGLDALFFGARRRRRLARRFGLIDDADAASSTKTKRDVLTV
;
A
#
# COMPACT_ATOMS: atom_id res chain seq x y z
N MET A 1 7.40 -24.36 -13.71
CA MET A 1 8.03 -23.19 -14.35
C MET A 1 7.13 -21.96 -14.30
N LEU A 2 5.92 -21.96 -14.89
CA LEU A 2 5.00 -20.81 -14.85
C LEU A 2 4.77 -20.23 -13.44
N ARG A 3 4.52 -21.08 -12.44
CA ARG A 3 4.37 -20.68 -11.03
C ARG A 3 5.57 -19.89 -10.49
N ILE A 4 6.79 -20.37 -10.78
CA ILE A 4 8.02 -19.74 -10.30
C ILE A 4 8.25 -18.42 -11.04
N ALA A 5 8.01 -18.37 -12.36
CA ALA A 5 8.17 -17.15 -13.15
C ALA A 5 7.24 -16.02 -12.68
N ILE A 6 5.96 -16.33 -12.45
CA ILE A 6 4.98 -15.36 -11.94
C ILE A 6 5.29 -14.98 -10.49
N GLY A 7 5.62 -15.97 -9.66
CA GLY A 7 6.03 -15.71 -8.28
C GLY A 7 7.26 -14.82 -8.18
N TRP A 8 8.23 -15.03 -9.08
CA TRP A 8 9.42 -14.20 -9.21
C TRP A 8 9.07 -12.76 -9.58
N HIS A 9 8.25 -12.56 -10.61
CA HIS A 9 7.83 -11.23 -11.02
C HIS A 9 7.12 -10.46 -9.89
N PHE A 10 6.15 -11.07 -9.20
CA PHE A 10 5.51 -10.43 -8.04
C PHE A 10 6.48 -10.14 -6.89
N LEU A 11 7.37 -11.08 -6.58
CA LEU A 11 8.34 -10.91 -5.50
C LEU A 11 9.28 -9.75 -5.81
N THR A 12 9.86 -9.71 -7.00
CA THR A 12 10.76 -8.62 -7.41
C THR A 12 10.05 -7.27 -7.40
N GLU A 13 8.81 -7.23 -7.90
CA GLU A 13 8.04 -6.01 -7.94
C GLU A 13 7.64 -5.50 -6.54
N GLY A 14 7.38 -6.42 -5.60
CA GLY A 14 7.13 -6.10 -4.20
C GLY A 14 8.39 -5.63 -3.47
N LEU A 15 9.52 -6.30 -3.70
CA LEU A 15 10.82 -5.93 -3.11
C LEU A 15 11.31 -4.57 -3.60
N GLU A 16 11.11 -4.24 -4.88
CA GLU A 16 11.45 -2.91 -5.42
C GLU A 16 10.62 -1.79 -4.76
N LYS A 17 9.33 -2.04 -4.51
CA LYS A 17 8.47 -1.09 -3.78
C LYS A 17 8.88 -0.94 -2.33
N TYR A 18 9.33 -2.03 -1.71
CA TYR A 18 9.85 -2.03 -0.35
C TYR A 18 11.17 -1.26 -0.24
N ASP A 19 12.12 -1.56 -1.12
CA ASP A 19 13.42 -0.92 -1.16
C ASP A 19 13.30 0.59 -1.45
N SER A 20 12.48 0.99 -2.43
CA SER A 20 12.21 2.40 -2.69
C SER A 20 11.57 3.14 -1.51
N THR A 21 10.80 2.45 -0.67
CA THR A 21 10.19 3.02 0.54
C THR A 21 11.16 3.13 1.71
N LEU A 22 12.10 2.19 1.83
CA LEU A 22 13.08 2.20 2.92
C LEU A 22 14.32 3.03 2.63
N HIS A 23 14.86 2.92 1.41
CA HIS A 23 16.17 3.44 1.00
C HIS A 23 16.06 4.45 -0.16
N GLY A 24 14.94 4.48 -0.88
CA GLY A 24 14.73 5.37 -2.01
C GLY A 24 14.44 6.83 -1.62
N THR A 25 14.71 7.74 -2.57
CA THR A 25 14.39 9.17 -2.43
C THR A 25 12.90 9.48 -2.59
N GLN A 26 12.15 8.56 -3.20
CA GLN A 26 10.71 8.66 -3.43
C GLN A 26 10.06 7.35 -3.01
N PRO A 27 9.34 7.31 -1.88
CA PRO A 27 8.67 6.10 -1.42
C PRO A 27 7.58 5.67 -2.41
N PHE A 28 7.32 4.37 -2.45
CA PHE A 28 6.23 3.86 -3.28
C PHE A 28 4.89 4.45 -2.83
N SER A 29 4.10 4.92 -3.79
CA SER A 29 2.74 5.40 -3.54
C SER A 29 1.76 4.88 -4.60
N ALA A 30 0.68 4.28 -4.13
CA ALA A 30 -0.46 3.86 -4.92
C ALA A 30 -1.34 5.05 -5.36
N GLU A 31 -1.08 6.26 -4.85
CA GLU A 31 -1.90 7.45 -5.09
C GLU A 31 -2.14 7.68 -6.59
N ILE A 32 -1.09 7.57 -7.40
CA ILE A 32 -1.19 7.81 -8.84
C ILE A 32 -2.17 6.85 -9.52
N TYR A 33 -2.24 5.59 -9.08
CA TYR A 33 -3.17 4.61 -9.63
C TYR A 33 -4.60 4.88 -9.15
N LEU A 34 -4.78 5.13 -7.85
CA LEU A 34 -6.09 5.39 -7.24
C LEU A 34 -6.73 6.68 -7.76
N ARG A 35 -5.93 7.75 -7.88
CA ARG A 35 -6.36 9.08 -8.34
C ARG A 35 -6.80 9.06 -9.80
N ASN A 36 -6.06 8.35 -10.64
CA ASN A 36 -6.33 8.29 -12.08
C ASN A 36 -7.28 7.16 -12.46
N ALA A 37 -7.81 6.40 -11.50
CA ALA A 37 -8.75 5.31 -11.75
C ALA A 37 -9.90 5.79 -12.65
N ASN A 38 -10.34 4.96 -13.58
CA ASN A 38 -11.35 5.30 -14.59
C ASN A 38 -12.43 4.21 -14.69
N GLY A 39 -13.46 4.45 -15.50
CA GLY A 39 -14.57 3.52 -15.65
C GLY A 39 -15.52 3.49 -14.44
N PRO A 40 -16.39 2.47 -14.34
CA PRO A 40 -17.49 2.45 -13.38
C PRO A 40 -17.06 2.36 -11.91
N PHE A 41 -15.87 1.82 -11.64
CA PHE A 41 -15.34 1.70 -10.28
C PHE A 41 -14.44 2.87 -9.86
N ALA A 42 -14.24 3.87 -10.72
CA ALA A 42 -13.42 5.04 -10.40
C ALA A 42 -13.81 5.74 -9.09
N PRO A 43 -15.10 5.94 -8.74
CA PRO A 43 -15.47 6.57 -7.47
C PRO A 43 -14.98 5.78 -6.25
N TYR A 44 -15.00 4.44 -6.32
CA TYR A 44 -14.54 3.57 -5.23
C TYR A 44 -13.02 3.70 -5.03
N PHE A 45 -12.23 3.57 -6.09
CA PHE A 45 -10.77 3.66 -6.00
C PHE A 45 -10.28 5.06 -5.62
N ARG A 46 -10.87 6.11 -6.21
CA ARG A 46 -10.56 7.49 -5.83
C ARG A 46 -10.97 7.74 -4.37
N GLY A 47 -12.10 7.19 -3.92
CA GLY A 47 -12.56 7.30 -2.53
C GLY A 47 -11.63 6.69 -1.48
N MET A 48 -10.65 5.87 -1.88
CA MET A 48 -9.61 5.38 -0.98
C MET A 48 -8.56 6.45 -0.64
N LEU A 49 -8.55 7.60 -1.30
CA LEU A 49 -7.65 8.70 -0.96
C LEU A 49 -8.31 9.61 0.08
N PRO A 50 -7.57 10.01 1.14
CA PRO A 50 -8.11 10.86 2.20
C PRO A 50 -8.57 12.23 1.68
N ASP A 51 -7.83 12.80 0.72
CA ASP A 51 -8.21 14.02 0.03
C ASP A 51 -7.82 13.96 -1.44
N VAL A 52 -8.71 13.37 -2.25
CA VAL A 52 -8.50 13.27 -3.71
C VAL A 52 -8.24 14.63 -4.31
N ASN A 53 -8.95 15.69 -3.91
CA ASN A 53 -8.90 16.96 -4.61
C ASN A 53 -8.10 18.03 -3.85
N GLY A 54 -7.52 17.73 -2.70
CA GLY A 54 -6.84 18.74 -1.89
C GLY A 54 -7.81 19.76 -1.26
N LEU A 55 -9.12 19.47 -1.20
CA LEU A 55 -10.12 20.42 -0.73
C LEU A 55 -10.07 20.63 0.77
N ALA A 56 -9.63 19.63 1.54
CA ALA A 56 -9.45 19.78 2.98
C ALA A 56 -8.24 20.68 3.29
N LEU A 57 -7.20 20.62 2.47
CA LEU A 57 -6.04 21.52 2.58
C LEU A 57 -6.39 22.97 2.18
N LEU A 58 -7.28 23.14 1.20
CA LEU A 58 -7.68 24.47 0.69
C LEU A 58 -8.82 25.12 1.49
N ASP A 59 -9.28 24.46 2.56
CA ASP A 59 -10.22 24.99 3.54
C ASP A 59 -9.40 25.48 4.75
N PRO A 60 -9.36 26.81 5.03
CA PRO A 60 -8.52 27.37 6.09
C PRO A 60 -8.81 26.75 7.46
N ASP A 61 -10.08 26.55 7.80
CA ASP A 61 -10.48 26.05 9.12
C ASP A 61 -10.04 24.59 9.29
N ARG A 62 -10.24 23.78 8.25
CA ARG A 62 -9.81 22.36 8.26
C ARG A 62 -8.30 22.22 8.26
N LEU A 63 -7.58 23.07 7.52
CA LEU A 63 -6.11 23.07 7.48
C LEU A 63 -5.54 23.35 8.86
N LYS A 64 -5.99 24.46 9.49
CA LYS A 64 -5.54 24.86 10.83
C LYS A 64 -5.89 23.82 11.88
N ALA A 65 -7.12 23.28 11.86
CA ALA A 65 -7.52 22.19 12.75
C ALA A 65 -6.64 20.94 12.57
N GLY A 66 -6.28 20.61 11.33
CA GLY A 66 -5.36 19.51 11.02
C GLY A 66 -3.97 19.73 11.61
N TRP A 67 -3.40 20.92 11.46
CA TRP A 67 -2.11 21.30 12.04
C TRP A 67 -2.15 21.31 13.57
N ALA A 68 -3.19 21.87 14.18
CA ALA A 68 -3.35 21.87 15.63
C ALA A 68 -3.38 20.45 16.20
N ALA A 69 -4.16 19.57 15.57
CA ALA A 69 -4.24 18.17 15.98
C ALA A 69 -2.90 17.42 15.79
N GLU A 70 -2.12 17.79 14.78
CA GLU A 70 -0.78 17.24 14.54
C GLU A 70 0.21 17.66 15.63
N VAL A 71 0.24 18.95 15.96
CA VAL A 71 1.06 19.49 17.05
C VAL A 71 0.74 18.81 18.38
N GLU A 72 -0.54 18.60 18.68
CA GLU A 72 -0.98 17.87 19.88
C GLU A 72 -0.52 16.41 19.87
N ARG A 73 -0.57 15.73 18.72
CA ARG A 73 -0.09 14.36 18.58
C ARG A 73 1.42 14.27 18.81
N ILE A 74 2.20 15.18 18.25
CA ILE A 74 3.65 15.24 18.46
C ILE A 74 3.96 15.47 19.93
N GLY A 75 3.27 16.42 20.57
CA GLY A 75 3.45 16.70 22.00
C GLY A 75 3.16 15.48 22.88
N ARG A 76 2.08 14.73 22.58
CA ARG A 76 1.78 13.46 23.28
C ARG A 76 2.77 12.35 22.97
N HIS A 77 3.34 12.31 21.77
CA HIS A 77 4.31 11.27 21.38
C HIS A 77 5.65 11.41 22.13
N TYR A 78 6.08 12.65 22.37
CA TYR A 78 7.34 12.97 23.04
C TYR A 78 7.19 13.39 24.51
N ASP A 79 5.98 13.32 25.06
CA ASP A 79 5.64 13.75 26.43
C ASP A 79 6.13 15.18 26.74
N PHE A 80 5.59 16.16 26.01
CA PHE A 80 5.96 17.57 26.19
C PHE A 80 5.60 18.11 27.57
N ASP A 81 6.52 18.88 28.14
CA ASP A 81 6.26 19.71 29.32
C ASP A 81 5.53 21.01 28.98
N GLU A 82 5.12 21.76 30.00
CA GLU A 82 4.37 23.01 29.83
C GLU A 82 5.14 24.06 28.99
N GLU A 83 6.46 24.16 29.13
CA GLU A 83 7.26 25.09 28.34
C GLU A 83 7.34 24.66 26.87
N GLN A 84 7.51 23.36 26.62
CA GLN A 84 7.52 22.77 25.28
C GLN A 84 6.16 22.95 24.59
N GLU A 85 5.06 22.76 25.30
CA GLU A 85 3.71 23.01 24.79
C GLU A 85 3.50 24.49 24.40
N ILE A 86 3.96 25.43 25.23
CA ILE A 86 3.89 26.87 24.91
C ILE A 86 4.71 27.19 23.65
N ARG A 87 5.92 26.63 23.52
CA ARG A 87 6.74 26.80 22.31
C ARG A 87 6.05 26.21 21.07
N ALA A 88 5.45 25.03 21.20
CA ALA A 88 4.73 24.38 20.10
C ALA A 88 3.49 25.19 19.67
N LYS A 89 2.72 25.73 20.61
CA LYS A 89 1.58 26.63 20.32
C LYS A 89 2.03 27.88 19.57
N LYS A 90 3.16 28.48 19.95
CA LYS A 90 3.69 29.65 19.25
C LYS A 90 4.04 29.34 17.78
N LEU A 91 4.64 28.19 17.50
CA LEU A 91 4.96 27.76 16.13
C LEU A 91 3.69 27.47 15.31
N LEU A 92 2.66 26.92 15.96
CA LEU A 92 1.35 26.73 15.35
C LEU A 92 0.73 28.08 14.96
N GLU A 93 0.64 29.03 15.89
CA GLU A 93 0.11 30.38 15.64
C GLU A 93 0.87 31.09 14.51
N GLU A 94 2.20 30.97 14.47
CA GLU A 94 3.02 31.51 13.37
C GLU A 94 2.64 30.88 12.02
N SER A 95 2.41 29.57 12.00
CA SER A 95 2.00 28.84 10.80
C SER A 95 0.58 29.18 10.37
N GLU A 96 -0.35 29.33 11.30
CA GLU A 96 -1.73 29.76 11.03
C GLU A 96 -1.77 31.18 10.46
N THR A 97 -0.96 32.10 11.02
CA THR A 97 -0.81 33.46 10.51
C THR A 97 -0.26 33.47 9.09
N TRP A 98 0.75 32.64 8.82
CA TRP A 98 1.25 32.45 7.46
C TRP A 98 0.16 31.94 6.51
N ALA A 99 -0.64 30.97 6.96
CA ALA A 99 -1.73 30.44 6.15
C ALA A 99 -2.78 31.52 5.84
N ASP A 100 -3.14 32.35 6.82
CA ASP A 100 -4.06 33.48 6.60
C ASP A 100 -3.52 34.45 5.56
N TYR A 101 -2.23 34.79 5.62
CA TYR A 101 -1.61 35.61 4.59
C TYR A 101 -1.66 34.92 3.21
N TRP A 102 -1.33 33.63 3.16
CA TRP A 102 -1.37 32.86 1.92
C TRP A 102 -2.78 32.80 1.32
N PHE A 103 -3.81 32.60 2.16
CA PHE A 103 -5.20 32.52 1.73
C PHE A 103 -5.73 33.87 1.23
N ASN A 104 -5.36 34.97 1.90
CA ASN A 104 -5.83 36.31 1.57
C ASN A 104 -5.01 36.99 0.45
N ASN A 105 -3.88 36.41 0.05
CA ASN A 105 -3.11 36.89 -1.09
C ASN A 105 -3.93 36.78 -2.40
N HIS A 106 -3.95 37.86 -3.18
CA HIS A 106 -4.75 37.97 -4.41
C HIS A 106 -4.40 36.90 -5.44
N ASP A 107 -3.10 36.70 -5.71
CA ASP A 107 -2.64 35.76 -6.73
C ASP A 107 -3.01 34.32 -6.35
N ASN A 108 -2.85 33.96 -5.07
CA ASN A 108 -3.25 32.65 -4.57
C ASN A 108 -4.76 32.46 -4.64
N ASP A 109 -5.55 33.49 -4.35
CA ASP A 109 -7.00 33.43 -4.48
C ASP A 109 -7.44 33.23 -5.94
N GLU A 110 -6.81 33.90 -6.89
CA GLU A 110 -7.05 33.67 -8.32
C GLU A 110 -6.72 32.23 -8.74
N LEU A 111 -5.57 31.71 -8.31
CA LEU A 111 -5.17 30.32 -8.58
C LEU A 111 -6.18 29.33 -8.01
N ARG A 112 -6.65 29.54 -6.77
CA ARG A 112 -7.68 28.69 -6.15
C ARG A 112 -9.02 28.80 -6.86
N ARG A 113 -9.47 30.01 -7.22
CA ARG A 113 -10.73 30.19 -7.96
C ARG A 113 -10.70 29.53 -9.33
N LYS A 114 -9.56 29.61 -10.04
CA LYS A 114 -9.33 28.85 -11.28
C LYS A 114 -9.44 27.35 -11.00
N TYR A 115 -8.71 26.85 -10.01
CA TYR A 115 -8.71 25.45 -9.62
C TYR A 115 -10.14 24.93 -9.33
N TYR A 116 -10.92 25.63 -8.51
CA TYR A 116 -12.29 25.24 -8.16
C TYR A 116 -13.23 25.20 -9.36
N ARG A 117 -13.13 26.19 -10.25
CA ARG A 117 -13.92 26.24 -11.48
C ARG A 117 -13.59 25.08 -12.42
N ASP A 118 -12.30 24.82 -12.65
CA ASP A 118 -11.86 23.76 -13.55
C ASP A 118 -12.19 22.37 -12.98
N LEU A 119 -12.02 22.19 -11.66
CA LEU A 119 -12.43 20.98 -10.96
C LEU A 119 -13.94 20.75 -11.07
N ALA A 120 -14.76 21.80 -10.86
CA ALA A 120 -16.21 21.71 -10.98
C ALA A 120 -16.64 21.33 -12.40
N ALA A 121 -16.01 21.91 -13.43
CA ALA A 121 -16.27 21.58 -14.82
C ALA A 121 -15.96 20.10 -15.15
N VAL A 122 -14.80 19.60 -14.70
CA VAL A 122 -14.43 18.18 -14.87
C VAL A 122 -15.41 17.27 -14.13
N GLN A 123 -15.70 17.56 -12.86
CA GLN A 123 -16.59 16.74 -12.06
C GLN A 123 -18.04 16.71 -12.56
N ALA A 124 -18.52 17.80 -13.17
CA ALA A 124 -19.85 17.85 -13.78
C ALA A 124 -19.98 16.81 -14.91
N VAL A 125 -18.93 16.63 -15.72
CA VAL A 125 -18.89 15.60 -16.76
C VAL A 125 -18.72 14.20 -16.16
N GLU A 126 -17.81 14.02 -15.20
CA GLU A 126 -17.57 12.72 -14.55
C GLU A 126 -18.82 12.16 -13.85
N ARG A 127 -19.65 13.04 -13.29
CA ARG A 127 -20.90 12.66 -12.61
C ARG A 127 -22.07 12.45 -13.57
N ASN A 128 -21.94 12.85 -14.85
CA ASN A 128 -23.00 12.73 -15.83
C ASN A 128 -22.94 11.36 -16.54
N PRO A 129 -23.84 10.40 -16.22
CA PRO A 129 -23.84 9.10 -16.89
C PRO A 129 -24.16 9.20 -18.39
N LYS A 130 -24.79 10.30 -18.82
CA LYS A 130 -25.14 10.58 -20.23
C LYS A 130 -24.07 11.39 -20.97
N ALA A 131 -22.93 11.70 -20.33
CA ALA A 131 -21.84 12.41 -21.01
C ALA A 131 -21.38 11.63 -22.24
N MET A 132 -21.20 12.34 -23.36
CA MET A 132 -20.75 11.76 -24.63
C MET A 132 -19.27 11.35 -24.53
N SER A 133 -18.81 10.48 -25.43
CA SER A 133 -17.43 9.98 -25.41
C SER A 133 -16.38 11.11 -25.47
N PHE A 134 -16.56 12.09 -26.35
CA PHE A 134 -15.65 13.23 -26.49
C PHE A 134 -15.66 14.16 -25.26
N GLU A 135 -16.79 14.27 -24.56
CA GLU A 135 -16.88 15.05 -23.31
C GLU A 135 -16.08 14.37 -22.20
N ARG A 136 -16.19 13.04 -22.09
CA ARG A 136 -15.42 12.23 -21.13
C ARG A 136 -13.93 12.30 -21.40
N GLU A 137 -13.53 12.25 -22.67
CA GLU A 137 -12.13 12.40 -23.09
C GLU A 137 -11.58 13.77 -22.70
N ARG A 138 -12.31 14.86 -23.01
CA ARG A 138 -11.93 16.21 -22.59
C ARG A 138 -11.89 16.36 -21.07
N ALA A 139 -12.84 15.77 -20.34
CA ALA A 139 -12.85 15.82 -18.89
C ALA A 139 -11.64 15.07 -18.29
N TRP A 140 -11.19 13.98 -18.92
CA TRP A 140 -9.97 13.30 -18.51
C TRP A 140 -8.71 14.12 -18.78
N GLU A 141 -8.60 14.76 -19.93
CA GLU A 141 -7.51 15.70 -20.21
C GLU A 141 -7.51 16.86 -19.21
N GLY A 142 -8.70 17.43 -18.97
CA GLY A 142 -8.93 18.45 -17.95
C GLY A 142 -8.53 17.99 -16.55
N ARG A 143 -8.76 16.71 -16.20
CA ARG A 143 -8.34 16.14 -14.90
C ARG A 143 -6.83 16.19 -14.71
N ARG A 144 -6.04 15.97 -15.77
CA ARG A 144 -4.58 16.08 -15.70
C ARG A 144 -4.14 17.52 -15.41
N THR A 145 -4.76 18.49 -16.07
CA THR A 145 -4.51 19.91 -15.81
C THR A 145 -4.92 20.30 -14.40
N VAL A 146 -6.11 19.88 -13.95
CA VAL A 146 -6.60 20.09 -12.59
C VAL A 146 -5.68 19.44 -11.55
N ASP A 147 -5.11 18.27 -11.82
CA ASP A 147 -4.16 17.62 -10.91
C ASP A 147 -2.81 18.37 -10.84
N VAL A 148 -2.37 19.00 -11.93
CA VAL A 148 -1.20 19.90 -11.93
C VAL A 148 -1.51 21.15 -11.11
N ASP A 149 -2.64 21.81 -11.39
CA ASP A 149 -3.07 23.01 -10.66
C ASP A 149 -3.24 22.74 -9.17
N ARG A 150 -3.83 21.57 -8.81
CA ARG A 150 -3.95 21.11 -7.43
C ARG A 150 -2.59 21.10 -6.74
N ARG A 151 -1.58 20.47 -7.35
CA ARG A 151 -0.22 20.41 -6.77
C ARG A 151 0.37 21.80 -6.58
N THR A 152 0.13 22.71 -7.52
CA THR A 152 0.57 24.11 -7.42
C THR A 152 -0.10 24.82 -6.24
N VAL A 153 -1.42 24.71 -6.08
CA VAL A 153 -2.14 25.40 -5.00
C VAL A 153 -1.96 24.74 -3.63
N THR A 154 -1.85 23.42 -3.55
CA THR A 154 -1.66 22.72 -2.26
C THR A 154 -0.20 22.62 -1.83
N GLY A 155 0.74 22.74 -2.77
CA GLY A 155 2.17 22.53 -2.51
C GLY A 155 2.73 23.38 -1.37
N PRO A 156 2.52 24.72 -1.37
CA PRO A 156 2.96 25.59 -0.28
C PRO A 156 2.36 25.20 1.08
N LEU A 157 1.08 24.81 1.11
CA LEU A 157 0.38 24.43 2.34
C LEU A 157 0.95 23.12 2.91
N VAL A 158 1.20 22.12 2.07
CA VAL A 158 1.85 20.87 2.46
C VAL A 158 3.28 21.13 2.96
N ALA A 159 4.02 22.00 2.28
CA ALA A 159 5.38 22.35 2.67
C ALA A 159 5.41 23.05 4.04
N ARG A 160 4.49 24.01 4.29
CA ARG A 160 4.37 24.66 5.61
C ARG A 160 3.98 23.68 6.70
N GLY A 161 3.06 22.76 6.44
CA GLY A 161 2.68 21.72 7.39
C GLY A 161 3.86 20.82 7.78
N LYS A 162 4.66 20.38 6.81
CA LYS A 162 5.91 19.62 7.07
C LYS A 162 6.93 20.43 7.86
N GLN A 163 7.09 21.70 7.51
CA GLN A 163 7.99 22.60 8.24
C GLN A 163 7.55 22.78 9.71
N LEU A 164 6.24 22.92 9.95
CA LEU A 164 5.68 22.98 11.30
C LEU A 164 5.95 21.68 12.06
N GLU A 165 5.71 20.51 11.45
CA GLU A 165 6.03 19.21 12.03
C GLU A 165 7.51 19.11 12.41
N GLU A 166 8.43 19.46 11.50
CA GLU A 166 9.87 19.46 11.75
C GLU A 166 10.26 20.38 12.92
N TRP A 167 9.71 21.59 12.99
CA TRP A 167 9.98 22.52 14.09
C TRP A 167 9.45 22.00 15.42
N VAL A 168 8.25 21.41 15.45
CA VAL A 168 7.64 20.89 16.67
C VAL A 168 8.38 19.65 17.15
N VAL A 169 8.72 18.70 16.26
CA VAL A 169 9.59 17.55 16.58
C VAL A 169 10.98 18.01 17.03
N GLY A 170 11.44 19.18 16.57
CA GLY A 170 12.67 19.84 17.00
C GLY A 170 12.66 20.31 18.46
N ILE A 171 11.48 20.52 19.06
CA ILE A 171 11.35 20.91 20.48
C ILE A 171 11.70 19.75 21.43
N ALA A 172 11.47 18.51 20.99
CA ALA A 172 11.72 17.31 21.78
C ALA A 172 13.22 17.16 22.10
N THR A 173 13.54 16.94 23.37
CA THR A 173 14.92 16.79 23.84
C THR A 173 15.56 15.49 23.36
N ALA A 174 16.89 15.43 23.36
CA ALA A 174 17.61 14.20 23.05
C ALA A 174 17.25 13.07 24.04
N GLU A 175 16.99 13.40 25.31
CA GLU A 175 16.57 12.45 26.33
C GLU A 175 15.19 11.87 26.04
N GLN A 176 14.21 12.70 25.68
CA GLN A 176 12.86 12.25 25.26
C GLN A 176 12.95 11.32 24.03
N LYS A 177 13.75 11.68 23.03
CA LYS A 177 13.97 10.85 21.83
C LYS A 177 14.65 9.52 22.17
N ASN A 178 15.67 9.54 23.02
CA ASN A 178 16.39 8.35 23.46
C ASN A 178 15.52 7.43 24.35
N ALA A 179 14.63 7.99 25.17
CA ALA A 179 13.68 7.21 25.96
C ALA A 179 12.70 6.42 25.09
N LEU A 180 12.26 6.98 23.96
CA LEU A 180 11.45 6.24 22.98
C LEU A 180 12.26 5.17 22.23
N LEU A 181 13.51 5.48 21.87
CA LEU A 181 14.41 4.51 21.22
C LEU A 181 14.69 3.29 22.12
N SER A 182 14.92 3.52 23.42
CA SER A 182 15.23 2.45 24.37
C SER A 182 14.07 1.47 24.56
N ARG A 183 12.82 1.90 24.34
CA ARG A 183 11.63 1.02 24.34
C ARG A 183 11.70 -0.10 23.30
N PHE A 184 12.45 0.12 22.22
CA PHE A 184 12.64 -0.85 21.13
C PHE A 184 14.04 -1.48 21.13
N ASP A 185 14.83 -1.29 22.20
CA ASP A 185 16.18 -1.85 22.28
C ASP A 185 16.16 -3.34 22.68
N TYR A 186 16.08 -4.20 21.66
CA TYR A 186 16.12 -5.65 21.84
C TYR A 186 17.52 -6.18 21.53
N GLY A 187 18.41 -6.09 22.53
CA GLY A 187 19.82 -6.53 22.38
C GLY A 187 19.99 -7.98 21.90
N PHE A 188 19.06 -8.87 22.26
CA PHE A 188 19.07 -10.26 21.78
C PHE A 188 18.76 -10.37 20.28
N ILE A 189 17.89 -9.50 19.74
CA ILE A 189 17.55 -9.49 18.31
C ILE A 189 18.75 -8.94 17.55
N LYS A 190 19.31 -7.83 18.01
CA LYS A 190 20.50 -7.23 17.39
C LYS A 190 21.66 -8.23 17.31
N SER A 191 21.96 -8.93 18.41
CA SER A 191 23.04 -9.92 18.42
C SER A 191 22.74 -11.15 17.56
N ALA A 192 21.48 -11.57 17.44
CA ALA A 192 21.08 -12.66 16.54
C ALA A 192 21.16 -12.27 15.06
N LEU A 193 20.97 -10.99 14.73
CA LEU A 193 20.99 -10.47 13.36
C LEU A 193 22.40 -10.03 12.90
N ALA A 194 23.30 -9.68 13.81
CA ALA A 194 24.66 -9.26 13.47
C ALA A 194 25.45 -10.29 12.62
N PRO A 195 25.39 -11.62 12.86
CA PRO A 195 26.04 -12.60 11.99
C PRO A 195 25.50 -12.62 10.56
N LEU A 196 24.30 -12.07 10.33
CA LEU A 196 23.67 -11.95 9.02
C LEU A 196 23.90 -10.57 8.37
N GLY A 197 24.59 -9.64 9.05
CA GLY A 197 24.78 -8.26 8.60
C GLY A 197 23.48 -7.44 8.57
N LEU A 198 22.49 -7.81 9.39
CA LEU A 198 21.16 -7.19 9.44
C LEU A 198 20.96 -6.31 10.69
N ASP A 199 22.03 -5.99 11.41
CA ASP A 199 22.01 -5.17 12.62
C ASP A 199 21.80 -3.68 12.32
N ASP A 200 22.32 -3.17 11.20
CA ASP A 200 22.05 -1.80 10.73
C ASP A 200 20.57 -1.62 10.33
N ASP A 201 20.00 -2.60 9.62
CA ASP A 201 18.58 -2.61 9.25
C ASP A 201 17.67 -2.64 10.49
N PHE A 202 18.06 -3.43 11.50
CA PHE A 202 17.36 -3.47 12.77
C PHE A 202 17.43 -2.12 13.49
N ASP A 203 18.58 -1.47 13.51
CA ASP A 203 18.74 -0.14 14.11
C ASP A 203 17.92 0.93 13.37
N ALA A 204 17.93 0.90 12.04
CA ALA A 204 17.07 1.77 11.22
C ALA A 204 15.58 1.52 11.49
N TRP A 205 15.17 0.27 11.68
CA TRP A 205 13.80 -0.07 12.08
C TRP A 205 13.45 0.48 13.47
N ARG A 206 14.35 0.36 14.46
CA ARG A 206 14.14 0.90 15.82
C ARG A 206 13.94 2.40 15.78
N VAL A 207 14.81 3.12 15.06
CA VAL A 207 14.71 4.57 14.88
C VAL A 207 13.36 4.92 14.25
N ARG A 208 13.00 4.27 13.14
CA ARG A 208 11.73 4.52 12.46
C ARG A 208 10.50 4.30 13.35
N ARG A 209 10.55 3.33 14.26
CA ARG A 209 9.47 3.06 15.23
C ARG A 209 9.38 4.08 16.37
N ALA A 210 10.51 4.66 16.77
CA ALA A 210 10.58 5.68 17.81
C ALA A 210 10.27 7.09 17.27
N THR A 211 10.56 7.35 15.99
CA THR A 211 10.20 8.60 15.33
C THR A 211 8.68 8.73 15.24
N TYR A 212 8.20 9.95 15.44
CA TYR A 212 6.80 10.28 15.22
C TYR A 212 6.40 10.07 13.75
N HIS A 213 5.20 9.55 13.53
CA HIS A 213 4.57 9.48 12.21
C HIS A 213 3.12 9.92 12.33
N PRO A 214 2.57 10.61 11.31
CA PRO A 214 1.15 10.95 11.28
C PRO A 214 0.28 9.68 11.31
N PRO A 215 -1.01 9.81 11.72
CA PRO A 215 -1.92 8.68 11.74
C PRO A 215 -2.07 8.06 10.35
N SER A 216 -2.10 6.72 10.31
CA SER A 216 -2.16 5.99 9.06
C SER A 216 -3.44 6.32 8.28
N THR A 217 -3.26 6.63 7.01
CA THR A 217 -4.36 6.89 6.09
C THR A 217 -4.77 5.61 5.35
N THR A 218 -5.92 5.66 4.69
CA THR A 218 -6.36 4.61 3.76
C THR A 218 -5.37 4.41 2.59
N LEU A 219 -4.65 5.47 2.19
CA LEU A 219 -3.57 5.39 1.20
C LEU A 219 -2.38 4.60 1.75
N ASP A 220 -1.97 4.83 3.00
CA ASP A 220 -0.85 4.09 3.61
C ASP A 220 -1.18 2.61 3.76
N PHE A 221 -2.44 2.30 4.06
CA PHE A 221 -2.93 0.92 4.05
C PHE A 221 -2.84 0.30 2.66
N ALA A 222 -3.28 1.02 1.61
CA ALA A 222 -3.18 0.55 0.23
C ALA A 222 -1.71 0.35 -0.22
N ASN A 223 -0.80 1.26 0.16
CA ASN A 223 0.64 1.17 -0.09
C ASN A 223 1.22 -0.09 0.56
N SER A 224 0.95 -0.27 1.86
CA SER A 224 1.42 -1.41 2.65
C SER A 224 0.89 -2.73 2.11
N LEU A 225 -0.42 -2.80 1.82
CA LEU A 225 -1.07 -4.00 1.30
C LEU A 225 -0.51 -4.37 -0.08
N THR A 226 -0.28 -3.39 -0.95
CA THR A 226 0.31 -3.64 -2.27
C THR A 226 1.74 -4.18 -2.13
N MET A 227 2.57 -3.52 -1.33
CA MET A 227 3.98 -3.87 -1.15
C MET A 227 4.15 -5.25 -0.51
N TYR A 228 3.58 -5.46 0.69
CA TYR A 228 3.71 -6.72 1.41
C TYR A 228 2.89 -7.84 0.78
N GLY A 229 1.75 -7.52 0.16
CA GLY A 229 0.95 -8.48 -0.59
C GLY A 229 1.71 -9.08 -1.77
N LEU A 230 2.38 -8.25 -2.57
CA LEU A 230 3.21 -8.70 -3.69
C LEU A 230 4.35 -9.61 -3.21
N ILE A 231 5.07 -9.20 -2.17
CA ILE A 231 6.16 -10.01 -1.57
C ILE A 231 5.62 -11.37 -1.10
N LEU A 232 4.53 -11.37 -0.32
CA LEU A 232 3.97 -12.59 0.25
C LEU A 232 3.44 -13.53 -0.83
N MET A 233 2.65 -13.03 -1.78
CA MET A 233 2.12 -13.84 -2.88
C MET A 233 3.27 -14.39 -3.75
N GLY A 234 4.25 -13.57 -4.08
CA GLY A 234 5.43 -13.96 -4.85
C GLY A 234 6.25 -15.05 -4.17
N ALA A 235 6.59 -14.86 -2.88
CA ALA A 235 7.32 -15.84 -2.08
C ALA A 235 6.55 -17.16 -1.94
N CYS A 236 5.25 -17.11 -1.63
CA CYS A 236 4.38 -18.29 -1.56
C CYS A 236 4.33 -19.05 -2.89
N LEU A 237 4.27 -18.35 -4.03
CA LEU A 237 4.28 -18.98 -5.35
C LEU A 237 5.64 -19.61 -5.69
N ILE A 238 6.76 -18.96 -5.36
CA ILE A 238 8.09 -19.54 -5.60
C ILE A 238 8.26 -20.82 -4.77
N LEU A 239 8.06 -20.73 -3.45
CA LEU A 239 8.20 -21.85 -2.51
C LEU A 239 7.16 -22.94 -2.75
N GLY A 240 6.03 -22.59 -3.37
CA GLY A 240 4.88 -23.48 -3.53
C GLY A 240 4.19 -23.75 -2.20
N LEU A 241 3.97 -22.70 -1.41
CA LEU A 241 3.22 -22.72 -0.15
C LEU A 241 1.82 -22.14 -0.37
N PHE A 242 0.79 -22.89 -0.01
CA PHE A 242 -0.62 -22.59 -0.27
C PHE A 242 -0.91 -22.16 -1.71
N THR A 243 -0.33 -22.87 -2.68
CA THR A 243 -0.27 -22.48 -4.10
C THR A 243 -1.62 -22.05 -4.66
N PRO A 244 -2.72 -22.82 -4.52
CA PRO A 244 -4.00 -22.40 -5.08
C PRO A 244 -4.55 -21.12 -4.43
N PHE A 245 -4.36 -20.98 -3.11
CA PHE A 245 -4.80 -19.80 -2.38
C PHE A 245 -3.96 -18.57 -2.76
N SER A 246 -2.63 -18.69 -2.78
CA SER A 246 -1.74 -17.62 -3.22
C SER A 246 -2.03 -17.18 -4.66
N SER A 247 -2.28 -18.12 -5.56
CA SER A 247 -2.69 -17.81 -6.94
C SER A 247 -4.05 -17.12 -7.03
N LEU A 248 -5.02 -17.49 -6.20
CA LEU A 248 -6.31 -16.79 -6.16
C LEU A 248 -6.18 -15.37 -5.60
N CYS A 249 -5.37 -15.17 -4.55
CA CYS A 249 -5.06 -13.83 -4.03
C CYS A 249 -4.37 -12.97 -5.08
N ALA A 250 -3.39 -13.52 -5.81
CA ALA A 250 -2.69 -12.83 -6.88
C ALA A 250 -3.63 -12.47 -8.05
N ALA A 251 -4.50 -13.41 -8.45
CA ALA A 251 -5.53 -13.15 -9.46
C ALA A 251 -6.51 -12.06 -9.01
N ALA A 252 -6.94 -12.08 -7.74
CA ALA A 252 -7.84 -11.07 -7.19
C ALA A 252 -7.17 -9.68 -7.12
N PHE A 253 -5.91 -9.62 -6.72
CA PHE A 253 -5.13 -8.38 -6.73
C PHE A 253 -5.00 -7.81 -8.15
N LEU A 254 -4.60 -8.65 -9.13
CA LEU A 254 -4.51 -8.22 -10.53
C LEU A 254 -5.87 -7.84 -11.11
N ALA A 255 -6.95 -8.52 -10.74
CA ALA A 255 -8.30 -8.17 -11.16
C ALA A 255 -8.67 -6.78 -10.65
N MET A 256 -8.35 -6.47 -9.39
CA MET A 256 -8.57 -5.15 -8.80
C MET A 256 -7.77 -4.07 -9.55
N ILE A 257 -6.50 -4.32 -9.87
CA ILE A 257 -5.67 -3.37 -10.64
C ILE A 257 -6.21 -3.19 -12.06
N TYR A 258 -6.63 -4.27 -12.72
CA TYR A 258 -7.24 -4.22 -14.04
C TYR A 258 -8.56 -3.43 -14.04
N LEU A 259 -9.41 -3.61 -13.03
CA LEU A 259 -10.70 -2.93 -12.89
C LEU A 259 -10.57 -1.46 -12.46
N SER A 260 -9.44 -1.07 -11.85
CA SER A 260 -9.16 0.33 -11.52
C SER A 260 -8.92 1.19 -12.77
N MET A 261 -8.29 0.62 -13.80
CA MET A 261 -8.00 1.29 -15.06
C MET A 261 -8.15 0.31 -16.24
N PRO A 262 -9.39 -0.13 -16.56
CA PRO A 262 -9.61 -1.06 -17.64
C PRO A 262 -9.23 -0.41 -18.98
N PRO A 263 -8.41 -1.05 -19.83
CA PRO A 263 -8.12 -0.56 -21.17
C PRO A 263 -9.29 -0.87 -22.10
N TRP A 264 -10.46 -0.28 -21.85
CA TRP A 264 -11.66 -0.49 -22.67
C TRP A 264 -11.83 0.60 -23.73
N PRO A 265 -12.51 0.31 -24.85
CA PRO A 265 -12.85 1.34 -25.83
C PRO A 265 -13.58 2.53 -25.18
N GLY A 266 -13.10 3.75 -25.42
CA GLY A 266 -13.66 4.98 -24.85
C GLY A 266 -13.24 5.27 -23.40
N THR A 267 -12.34 4.46 -22.81
CA THR A 267 -11.64 4.84 -21.59
C THR A 267 -10.32 5.54 -21.94
N PRO A 268 -9.90 6.52 -21.13
CA PRO A 268 -8.68 7.25 -21.40
C PRO A 268 -7.43 6.38 -21.18
N PRO A 269 -6.30 6.71 -21.84
CA PRO A 269 -5.09 5.90 -21.76
C PRO A 269 -4.48 5.94 -20.35
N ASN A 270 -3.97 4.80 -19.88
CA ASN A 270 -3.32 4.71 -18.59
C ASN A 270 -1.98 5.48 -18.63
N PRO A 271 -1.75 6.43 -17.71
CA PRO A 271 -0.52 7.25 -17.69
C PRO A 271 0.76 6.46 -17.44
N LYS A 272 0.67 5.22 -16.97
CA LYS A 272 1.78 4.29 -16.74
C LYS A 272 1.70 3.02 -17.60
N ALA A 273 0.88 3.00 -18.66
CA ALA A 273 0.86 1.84 -19.55
C ALA A 273 2.16 1.75 -20.35
N GLU A 274 2.72 0.54 -20.43
CA GLU A 274 3.92 0.21 -21.23
C GLU A 274 3.61 0.08 -22.74
N GLY A 275 2.40 0.45 -23.19
CA GLY A 275 1.99 0.37 -24.59
C GLY A 275 0.51 0.68 -24.83
N HIS A 276 0.08 0.56 -26.10
CA HIS A 276 -1.32 0.73 -26.49
C HIS A 276 -2.07 -0.60 -26.40
N TYR A 277 -2.75 -0.83 -25.27
CA TYR A 277 -3.55 -2.03 -25.06
C TYR A 277 -4.99 -1.79 -25.52
N TRP A 278 -5.54 -2.70 -26.34
CA TRP A 278 -6.93 -2.60 -26.76
C TRP A 278 -7.91 -3.19 -25.73
N ILE A 279 -7.52 -4.31 -25.07
CA ILE A 279 -8.28 -5.00 -24.00
C ILE A 279 -7.31 -5.83 -23.12
N VAL A 280 -6.32 -6.46 -23.74
CA VAL A 280 -5.36 -7.35 -23.09
C VAL A 280 -4.10 -6.58 -22.72
N ASN A 281 -3.86 -6.41 -21.42
CA ASN A 281 -2.62 -5.87 -20.87
C ASN A 281 -1.84 -6.97 -20.12
N LYS A 282 -0.62 -6.65 -19.68
CA LYS A 282 0.23 -7.54 -18.88
C LYS A 282 -0.51 -8.11 -17.66
N ASN A 283 -1.21 -7.25 -16.91
CA ASN A 283 -1.98 -7.64 -15.73
C ASN A 283 -3.05 -8.70 -16.04
N LEU A 284 -3.73 -8.61 -17.19
CA LEU A 284 -4.73 -9.60 -17.59
C LEU A 284 -4.10 -10.95 -17.94
N ILE A 285 -2.95 -10.94 -18.61
CA ILE A 285 -2.21 -12.17 -18.94
C ILE A 285 -1.75 -12.86 -17.65
N GLU A 286 -1.19 -12.11 -16.71
CA GLU A 286 -0.76 -12.62 -15.41
C GLU A 286 -1.93 -13.12 -14.56
N LEU A 287 -3.08 -12.46 -14.63
CA LEU A 287 -4.31 -12.87 -13.95
C LEU A 287 -4.77 -14.23 -14.48
N ILE A 288 -4.88 -14.39 -15.81
CA ILE A 288 -5.26 -15.66 -16.43
C ILE A 288 -4.27 -16.75 -16.05
N ALA A 289 -2.97 -16.45 -16.05
CA ALA A 289 -1.95 -17.40 -15.65
C ALA A 289 -2.05 -17.80 -14.17
N CYS A 290 -2.39 -16.86 -13.28
CA CYS A 290 -2.70 -17.16 -11.88
C CYS A 290 -3.93 -18.07 -11.74
N LEU A 291 -5.01 -17.82 -12.48
CA LEU A 291 -6.19 -18.69 -12.49
C LEU A 291 -5.88 -20.09 -13.04
N LEU A 292 -5.00 -20.19 -14.04
CA LEU A 292 -4.51 -21.47 -14.53
C LEU A 292 -3.70 -22.20 -13.46
N ILE A 293 -2.83 -21.52 -12.70
CA ILE A 293 -2.10 -22.14 -11.57
C ILE A 293 -3.06 -22.54 -10.44
N ALA A 294 -4.08 -21.73 -10.16
CA ALA A 294 -5.07 -22.04 -9.13
C ALA A 294 -5.89 -23.29 -9.46
N SER A 295 -6.23 -23.47 -10.74
CA SER A 295 -7.01 -24.62 -11.22
C SER A 295 -6.15 -25.87 -11.47
N THR A 296 -4.88 -25.71 -11.84
CA THR A 296 -3.95 -26.84 -11.97
C THR A 296 -3.33 -27.16 -10.62
N ALA A 297 -3.53 -28.38 -10.12
CA ALA A 297 -3.01 -28.85 -8.82
C ALA A 297 -1.47 -29.04 -8.78
N SER A 298 -0.71 -28.15 -9.42
CA SER A 298 0.75 -28.14 -9.55
C SER A 298 1.48 -28.12 -8.20
N GLY A 299 0.91 -27.47 -7.18
CA GLY A 299 1.48 -27.42 -5.83
C GLY A 299 1.63 -28.80 -5.15
N HIS A 300 0.87 -29.82 -5.57
CA HIS A 300 0.97 -31.17 -4.99
C HIS A 300 2.14 -32.00 -5.51
N TRP A 301 2.74 -31.58 -6.62
CA TRP A 301 3.83 -32.31 -7.29
C TRP A 301 5.20 -31.75 -6.91
N PHE A 302 5.30 -30.43 -6.73
CA PHE A 302 6.55 -29.74 -6.43
C PHE A 302 6.30 -28.51 -5.56
N GLY A 303 7.07 -28.33 -4.48
CA GLY A 303 6.93 -27.22 -3.52
C GLY A 303 6.58 -27.67 -2.10
N LEU A 304 6.52 -26.71 -1.16
CA LEU A 304 6.22 -26.97 0.25
C LEU A 304 4.85 -27.64 0.45
N ASP A 305 3.86 -27.32 -0.39
CA ASP A 305 2.55 -27.97 -0.39
C ASP A 305 2.63 -29.49 -0.62
N ALA A 306 3.60 -29.96 -1.41
CA ALA A 306 3.80 -31.39 -1.63
C ALA A 306 4.37 -32.10 -0.40
N LEU A 307 5.09 -31.39 0.48
CA LEU A 307 5.56 -31.91 1.75
C LEU A 307 4.41 -32.04 2.74
N PHE A 308 3.61 -30.98 2.91
CA PHE A 308 2.51 -30.96 3.89
C PHE A 308 1.28 -31.77 3.45
N PHE A 309 0.91 -31.68 2.16
CA PHE A 309 -0.34 -32.26 1.64
C PHE A 309 -0.11 -33.43 0.67
N GLY A 310 1.10 -33.59 0.14
CA GLY A 310 1.39 -34.63 -0.85
C GLY A 310 1.28 -36.05 -0.32
N ALA A 311 1.64 -36.31 0.95
CA ALA A 311 1.49 -37.63 1.56
C ALA A 311 0.02 -38.07 1.65
N ARG A 312 -0.89 -37.17 2.03
CA ARG A 312 -2.33 -37.45 2.10
C ARG A 312 -2.92 -37.72 0.71
N ARG A 313 -2.49 -36.98 -0.32
CA ARG A 313 -2.97 -37.16 -1.70
C ARG A 313 -2.39 -38.43 -2.35
N ARG A 314 -1.10 -38.71 -2.15
CA ARG A 314 -0.46 -39.97 -2.61
C ARG A 314 -1.14 -41.19 -2.00
N ARG A 315 -1.49 -41.16 -0.71
CA ARG A 315 -2.27 -42.23 -0.06
C ARG A 315 -3.69 -42.38 -0.64
N ARG A 316 -4.40 -41.27 -0.89
CA ARG A 316 -5.73 -41.32 -1.55
C ARG A 316 -5.65 -41.88 -2.98
N LEU A 317 -4.63 -41.49 -3.74
CA LEU A 317 -4.41 -42.00 -5.10
C LEU A 317 -4.01 -43.48 -5.06
N ALA A 318 -3.10 -43.89 -4.18
CA ALA A 318 -2.69 -45.28 -4.02
C ALA A 318 -3.86 -46.20 -3.64
N ARG A 319 -4.78 -45.75 -2.76
CA ARG A 319 -6.05 -46.44 -2.49
C ARG A 319 -6.95 -46.52 -3.72
N ARG A 320 -7.09 -45.42 -4.47
CA ARG A 320 -7.93 -45.38 -5.68
C ARG A 320 -7.42 -46.30 -6.80
N PHE A 321 -6.12 -46.55 -6.87
CA PHE A 321 -5.48 -47.45 -7.82
C PHE A 321 -5.23 -48.87 -7.26
N GLY A 322 -5.77 -49.21 -6.08
CA GLY A 322 -5.65 -50.55 -5.49
C GLY A 322 -4.23 -50.96 -5.10
N LEU A 323 -3.33 -50.00 -4.86
CA LEU A 323 -1.94 -50.25 -4.48
C LEU A 323 -1.74 -50.39 -2.95
N ILE A 324 -2.79 -50.07 -2.17
CA ILE A 324 -2.82 -50.21 -0.71
C ILE A 324 -4.22 -50.73 -0.36
N ASP A 325 -4.29 -51.96 0.14
CA ASP A 325 -5.52 -52.51 0.72
C ASP A 325 -5.67 -52.08 2.19
N ASP A 326 -6.91 -51.86 2.62
CA ASP A 326 -7.22 -51.45 4.00
C ASP A 326 -6.86 -52.53 5.05
N ALA A 327 -6.44 -53.72 4.61
CA ALA A 327 -5.98 -54.83 5.45
C ALA A 327 -4.67 -54.52 6.20
N ASP A 328 -3.76 -53.73 5.62
CA ASP A 328 -2.43 -53.47 6.19
C ASP A 328 -2.44 -52.45 7.34
N ALA A 329 -3.47 -51.60 7.42
CA ALA A 329 -3.62 -50.64 8.51
C ALA A 329 -4.09 -51.31 9.82
N ALA A 330 -4.86 -52.40 9.72
CA ALA A 330 -5.37 -53.16 10.85
C ALA A 330 -4.32 -54.10 11.47
N SER A 331 -3.35 -54.60 10.69
CA SER A 331 -2.27 -55.46 11.21
C SER A 331 -1.26 -54.66 12.03
N SER A 332 -0.90 -53.45 11.61
CA SER A 332 0.04 -52.56 12.32
C SER A 332 -0.45 -52.10 13.69
N THR A 333 -1.77 -51.91 13.87
CA THR A 333 -2.35 -51.50 15.16
C THR A 333 -2.53 -52.67 16.13
N LYS A 334 -2.63 -53.91 15.65
CA LYS A 334 -2.63 -55.12 16.50
C LYS A 334 -1.23 -55.40 17.05
N THR A 335 -0.19 -55.36 16.22
CA THR A 335 1.18 -55.66 16.69
C THR A 335 1.69 -54.68 17.75
N LYS A 336 1.25 -53.42 17.75
CA LYS A 336 1.62 -52.44 18.81
C LYS A 336 0.85 -52.60 20.11
N ARG A 337 -0.33 -53.23 20.09
CA ARG A 337 -1.10 -53.52 21.32
C ARG A 337 -0.60 -54.79 22.02
N ASP A 338 -0.20 -55.81 21.27
CA ASP A 338 0.25 -57.07 21.86
C ASP A 338 1.66 -56.99 22.50
N VAL A 339 2.49 -56.00 22.12
CA VAL A 339 3.83 -55.80 22.71
C VAL A 339 3.79 -54.97 24.02
N LEU A 340 2.65 -54.34 24.36
CA LEU A 340 2.47 -53.60 25.61
C LEU A 340 1.70 -54.39 26.69
N THR A 341 1.42 -55.67 26.44
CA THR A 341 0.77 -56.59 27.39
C THR A 341 1.52 -57.92 27.51
N VAL A 342 2.83 -57.84 27.75
CA VAL A 342 3.63 -58.94 28.32
C VAL A 342 4.54 -58.36 29.40
#